data_AF-X1R684-F1
#
_entry.id   AF-X1R684-F1
#
_cell.length_a   1.000
_cell.length_b   1.000
_cell.length_c   1.000
_cell.angle_alpha   90.00
_cell.angle_beta   90.00
_cell.angle_gamma   90.00
#
_symmetry.space_group_name_H-M   'P 1'
#
loop_
_entity.id
_entity.type
_entity.pdbx_description
1 polymer ?
#
loop_
_entity_poly.entity_id
_entity_poly.type
_entity_poly.pdbx_seq_one_letter_code
_entity_poly.pdbx_strand_id
1 'polypeptide(L)'
;MSVPNSMRVGPFCATVLAKKKYLLLYIFLIWISLLPAILEIWWYWQILWNDIRPLHFYVFLPLYLIIIYITTVFAAIFFAKILLIIVNVFHKPREGVFLRDPADKDYRYWSLRNTIKKWPTWLAHKFPFPFLDNICFKMFGVKTKFSNSLFEGWVDTEYIEFGKNVVVGQGAIIQSSVIIGNFLIIKKTIIEENVRIGAHVIIMPGTHIG
;
A
#
# COMPACT_ATOMS: atom_id res chain seq x y z
N MET A 1 -10.57 -27.70 6.23
CA MET A 1 -9.23 -27.10 6.01
C MET A 1 -9.30 -25.60 6.21
N SER A 2 -8.53 -25.05 7.14
CA SER A 2 -8.46 -23.59 7.34
C SER A 2 -7.73 -22.96 6.16
N VAL A 3 -8.46 -22.25 5.30
CA VAL A 3 -7.86 -21.42 4.24
C VAL A 3 -6.93 -20.39 4.90
N PRO A 4 -5.62 -20.34 4.56
CA PRO A 4 -4.72 -19.28 5.00
C PRO A 4 -5.37 -17.90 4.89
N ASN A 5 -5.39 -17.12 5.98
CA ASN A 5 -6.03 -15.79 5.99
C ASN A 5 -5.44 -14.84 4.92
N SER A 6 -4.21 -15.08 4.48
CA SER A 6 -3.57 -14.35 3.36
C SER A 6 -4.27 -14.57 2.01
N MET A 7 -5.13 -15.58 1.87
CA MET A 7 -5.90 -15.87 0.66
C MET A 7 -7.36 -15.37 0.74
N ARG A 8 -7.81 -14.86 1.89
CA ARG A 8 -9.19 -14.36 2.04
C ARG A 8 -9.35 -12.92 1.59
N VAL A 9 -8.31 -12.11 1.71
CA VAL A 9 -8.22 -10.71 1.31
C VAL A 9 -6.72 -10.43 1.19
N GLY A 10 -6.27 -9.74 0.13
CA GLY A 10 -4.85 -9.47 -0.15
C GLY A 10 -4.08 -8.72 0.97
N PRO A 11 -2.97 -8.01 0.68
CA PRO A 11 -2.02 -7.49 1.68
C PRO A 11 -2.62 -6.63 2.82
N PHE A 12 -3.88 -6.17 2.68
CA PHE A 12 -4.63 -5.45 3.69
C PHE A 12 -5.07 -6.27 4.92
N CYS A 13 -5.08 -7.60 4.83
CA CYS A 13 -5.76 -8.47 5.79
C CYS A 13 -4.98 -9.71 6.24
N ALA A 14 -3.66 -9.61 6.39
CA ALA A 14 -3.00 -10.48 7.36
C ALA A 14 -3.49 -10.09 8.77
N THR A 15 -4.61 -10.64 9.23
CA THR A 15 -5.13 -10.56 10.62
C THR A 15 -4.12 -11.03 11.67
N VAL A 16 -3.07 -11.68 11.20
CA VAL A 16 -2.02 -12.36 11.95
C VAL A 16 -0.78 -11.50 12.21
N LEU A 17 -0.67 -10.31 11.62
CA LEU A 17 0.45 -9.41 11.90
C LEU A 17 0.51 -9.09 13.40
N ALA A 18 1.69 -8.76 13.92
CA ALA A 18 1.89 -8.26 15.30
C ALA A 18 1.25 -6.86 15.51
N LYS A 19 0.00 -6.68 15.07
CA LYS A 19 -0.73 -5.41 14.89
C LYS A 19 -0.85 -4.62 16.18
N LYS A 20 -1.12 -5.30 17.30
CA LYS A 20 -1.28 -4.63 18.60
C LYS A 20 -0.03 -3.83 18.98
N LYS A 21 1.16 -4.34 18.67
CA LYS A 21 2.43 -3.67 19.00
C LYS A 21 2.71 -2.44 18.13
N TYR A 22 2.22 -2.43 16.89
CA TYR A 22 2.50 -1.37 15.91
C TYR A 22 1.33 -0.42 15.68
N LEU A 23 0.25 -0.56 16.45
CA LEU A 23 -0.94 0.26 16.33
C LEU A 23 -0.64 1.75 16.55
N LEU A 24 0.20 2.08 17.54
CA LEU A 24 0.60 3.46 17.81
C LEU A 24 1.33 4.08 16.62
N LEU A 25 2.23 3.33 15.97
CA LEU A 25 2.91 3.80 14.77
C LEU A 25 1.93 4.01 13.60
N TYR A 26 0.95 3.11 13.47
CA TYR A 26 -0.08 3.23 12.44
C TYR A 26 -0.95 4.47 12.65
N ILE A 27 -1.41 4.73 13.88
CA ILE A 27 -2.17 5.92 14.25
C ILE A 27 -1.32 7.18 14.05
N PHE A 28 -0.06 7.15 14.46
CA PHE A 28 0.88 8.25 14.24
C PHE A 28 1.04 8.57 12.76
N LEU A 29 1.20 7.56 11.90
CA LEU A 29 1.28 7.74 10.44
C LEU A 29 0.02 8.38 9.86
N ILE A 30 -1.17 7.94 10.31
CA ILE A 30 -2.44 8.56 9.90
C ILE A 30 -2.44 10.03 10.33
N TRP A 31 -2.17 10.31 11.59
CA TRP A 31 -2.19 11.65 12.15
C TRP A 31 -1.24 12.61 11.42
N ILE A 32 0.02 12.22 11.25
CA ILE A 32 1.01 13.07 10.57
C ILE A 32 0.67 13.29 9.09
N SER A 33 0.07 12.30 8.42
CA SER A 33 -0.35 12.41 7.02
C SER A 33 -1.54 13.34 6.80
N LEU A 34 -2.34 13.61 7.83
CA LEU A 34 -3.48 14.53 7.76
C LEU A 34 -3.10 16.00 8.00
N LEU A 35 -1.91 16.28 8.55
CA LEU A 35 -1.48 17.65 8.82
C LEU A 35 -1.47 18.54 7.57
N PRO A 36 -0.93 18.10 6.40
CA PRO A 36 -0.98 18.90 5.18
C PRO A 36 -2.42 19.21 4.73
N ALA A 37 -3.32 18.24 4.83
CA ALA A 37 -4.74 18.42 4.49
C ALA A 37 -5.44 19.43 5.42
N ILE A 38 -5.12 19.42 6.71
CA ILE A 38 -5.67 20.39 7.68
C ILE A 38 -5.18 21.80 7.35
N LEU A 39 -3.89 21.95 7.03
CA LEU A 39 -3.32 23.25 6.63
C LEU A 39 -3.94 23.75 5.32
N GLU A 40 -4.19 22.87 4.36
CA GLU A 40 -4.90 23.15 3.13
C GLU A 40 -6.33 23.67 3.39
N ILE A 41 -7.11 22.97 4.21
CA ILE A 41 -8.46 23.41 4.60
C ILE A 41 -8.43 24.80 5.24
N TRP A 42 -7.46 25.05 6.13
CA TRP A 42 -7.29 26.37 6.73
C TRP A 42 -6.99 27.45 5.68
N TRP A 43 -6.10 27.17 4.75
CA TRP A 43 -5.76 28.09 3.64
C TRP A 43 -6.97 28.38 2.74
N TYR A 44 -7.72 27.34 2.39
CA TYR A 44 -8.96 27.43 1.63
C TYR A 44 -10.00 28.32 2.31
N TRP A 45 -10.16 28.16 3.63
CA TRP A 45 -11.01 29.02 4.44
C TRP A 45 -10.57 30.49 4.34
N GLN A 46 -9.28 30.78 4.53
CA GLN A 46 -8.79 32.17 4.51
C GLN A 46 -9.01 32.87 3.16
N ILE A 47 -8.99 32.13 2.05
CA ILE A 47 -9.13 32.72 0.70
C ILE A 47 -10.59 32.93 0.31
N LEU A 48 -11.45 31.94 0.57
CA LEU A 48 -12.81 31.93 -0.02
C LEU A 48 -13.92 32.25 0.97
N TRP A 49 -13.64 32.28 2.27
CA TRP A 49 -14.64 32.66 3.27
C TRP A 49 -14.94 34.16 3.19
N ASN A 50 -16.22 34.49 3.11
CA ASN A 50 -16.72 35.86 3.15
C ASN A 50 -17.98 35.87 4.01
N ASP A 51 -18.00 36.67 5.07
CA ASP A 51 -19.08 36.67 6.08
C ASP A 51 -20.45 37.05 5.50
N ILE A 52 -20.49 37.84 4.42
CA ILE A 52 -21.73 38.34 3.82
C ILE A 52 -22.17 37.43 2.66
N ARG A 53 -21.24 36.84 1.91
CA ARG A 53 -21.53 36.00 0.74
C ARG A 53 -20.57 34.81 0.61
N PRO A 54 -20.77 33.73 1.37
CA PRO A 54 -19.89 32.54 1.34
C PRO A 54 -20.12 31.62 0.12
N LEU A 55 -20.76 32.10 -0.95
CA LEU A 55 -21.17 31.27 -2.09
C LEU A 55 -19.96 30.61 -2.79
N HIS A 56 -18.87 31.35 -2.99
CA HIS A 56 -17.66 30.82 -3.62
C HIS A 56 -17.05 29.66 -2.81
N PHE A 57 -17.05 29.76 -1.48
CA PHE A 57 -16.63 28.68 -0.60
C PHE A 57 -17.46 27.41 -0.85
N TYR A 58 -18.80 27.48 -0.82
CA TYR A 58 -19.59 26.28 -1.00
C TYR A 58 -19.53 25.70 -2.42
N VAL A 59 -19.42 26.56 -3.45
CA VAL A 59 -19.34 26.12 -4.85
C VAL A 59 -18.04 25.37 -5.14
N PHE A 60 -16.91 25.84 -4.60
CA PHE A 60 -15.61 25.20 -4.86
C PHE A 60 -15.30 24.04 -3.91
N LEU A 61 -16.04 23.88 -2.81
CA LEU A 61 -15.76 22.87 -1.79
C LEU A 61 -15.70 21.43 -2.36
N PRO A 62 -16.63 20.97 -3.23
CA PRO A 62 -16.57 19.62 -3.78
C PRO A 62 -15.30 19.37 -4.61
N LEU A 63 -14.88 20.34 -5.42
CA LEU A 63 -13.65 20.25 -6.20
C LEU A 63 -12.42 20.25 -5.28
N TYR A 64 -12.46 21.06 -4.23
CA TYR A 64 -11.37 21.17 -3.27
C TYR A 64 -11.17 19.88 -2.44
N LEU A 65 -12.24 19.17 -2.11
CA LEU A 65 -12.16 17.87 -1.43
C LEU A 65 -11.35 16.83 -2.24
N ILE A 66 -11.41 16.88 -3.57
CA ILE A 66 -10.58 16.02 -4.43
C ILE A 66 -9.09 16.38 -4.27
N ILE A 67 -8.77 17.67 -4.21
CA ILE A 67 -7.39 18.15 -4.00
C ILE A 67 -6.88 17.70 -2.64
N ILE A 68 -7.65 17.94 -1.56
CA ILE A 68 -7.30 17.51 -0.21
C ILE A 68 -7.05 16.00 -0.15
N TYR A 69 -7.89 15.20 -0.82
CA TYR A 69 -7.72 13.76 -0.87
C TYR A 69 -6.39 13.37 -1.52
N ILE A 70 -6.09 13.95 -2.68
CA ILE A 70 -4.83 13.70 -3.40
C ILE A 70 -3.63 14.10 -2.53
N THR A 71 -3.67 15.28 -1.90
CA THR A 71 -2.64 15.72 -0.96
C THR A 71 -2.47 14.72 0.17
N THR A 72 -3.56 14.22 0.75
CA THR A 72 -3.51 13.22 1.83
C THR A 72 -2.84 11.92 1.37
N VAL A 73 -3.14 11.43 0.15
CA VAL A 73 -2.49 10.24 -0.41
C VAL A 73 -0.98 10.46 -0.54
N PHE A 74 -0.55 11.57 -1.14
CA PHE A 74 0.88 11.86 -1.33
C PHE A 74 1.60 12.09 0.00
N ALA A 75 0.98 12.79 0.95
CA ALA A 75 1.51 12.95 2.30
C ALA A 75 1.68 11.60 3.00
N ALA A 76 0.68 10.71 2.93
CA ALA A 76 0.75 9.37 3.50
C ALA A 76 1.87 8.54 2.87
N ILE A 77 2.03 8.56 1.55
CA ILE A 77 3.12 7.87 0.84
C ILE A 77 4.49 8.43 1.27
N PHE A 78 4.61 9.76 1.37
CA PHE A 78 5.85 10.44 1.75
C PHE A 78 6.28 10.06 3.17
N PHE A 79 5.42 10.23 4.18
CA PHE A 79 5.74 9.88 5.55
C PHE A 79 5.97 8.38 5.72
N ALA A 80 5.18 7.53 5.05
CA ALA A 80 5.42 6.09 5.05
C ALA A 80 6.79 5.75 4.47
N LYS A 81 7.22 6.40 3.37
CA LYS A 81 8.55 6.19 2.79
C LYS A 81 9.67 6.55 3.77
N ILE A 82 9.54 7.67 4.49
CA ILE A 82 10.50 8.05 5.54
C ILE A 82 10.58 6.97 6.62
N LEU A 83 9.43 6.54 7.16
CA LEU A 83 9.38 5.47 8.16
C LEU A 83 9.99 4.16 7.64
N LEU A 84 9.72 3.79 6.39
CA LEU A 84 10.32 2.59 5.78
C LEU A 84 11.83 2.72 5.63
N ILE A 85 12.35 3.89 5.26
CA ILE A 85 13.80 4.14 5.19
C ILE A 85 14.41 3.92 6.58
N ILE A 86 13.82 4.51 7.62
CA ILE A 86 14.27 4.35 9.02
C ILE A 86 14.25 2.86 9.41
N VAL A 87 13.16 2.15 9.14
CA VAL A 87 13.04 0.72 9.46
C VAL A 87 14.07 -0.13 8.71
N ASN A 88 14.34 0.20 7.45
CA ASN A 88 15.31 -0.52 6.61
C ASN A 88 16.77 -0.29 7.05
N VAL A 89 17.06 0.82 7.75
CA VAL A 89 18.37 1.03 8.40
C VAL A 89 18.58 0.00 9.51
N PHE A 90 17.55 -0.31 10.30
CA PHE A 90 17.65 -1.29 11.39
C PHE A 90 17.62 -2.74 10.92
N HIS A 91 16.78 -3.04 9.92
CA HIS A 91 16.67 -4.39 9.36
C HIS A 91 16.15 -4.35 7.93
N LYS A 92 17.05 -4.59 6.98
CA LYS A 92 16.71 -4.68 5.56
C LYS A 92 15.76 -5.86 5.31
N PRO A 93 14.81 -5.74 4.37
CA PRO A 93 14.01 -6.88 3.95
C PRO A 93 14.93 -7.98 3.40
N ARG A 94 14.56 -9.25 3.61
CA ARG A 94 15.27 -10.43 3.09
C ARG A 94 14.28 -11.45 2.56
N GLU A 95 14.67 -12.17 1.52
CA GLU A 95 13.97 -13.37 1.06
C GLU A 95 14.36 -14.56 1.93
N GLY A 96 13.44 -15.50 2.13
CA GLY A 96 13.66 -16.68 2.96
C GLY A 96 12.39 -17.26 3.55
N VAL A 97 12.57 -18.29 4.37
CA VAL A 97 11.52 -18.92 5.18
C VAL A 97 11.84 -18.60 6.64
N PHE A 98 10.92 -17.90 7.29
CA PHE A 98 11.07 -17.41 8.67
C PHE A 98 10.01 -18.01 9.57
N LEU A 99 10.28 -18.06 10.87
CA LEU A 99 9.27 -18.51 11.82
C LEU A 99 8.27 -17.39 12.07
N ARG A 100 6.99 -17.75 12.13
CA ARG A 100 5.88 -16.84 12.44
C ARG A 100 5.80 -16.60 13.95
N ASP A 101 6.91 -16.15 14.51
CA ASP A 101 7.12 -15.94 15.94
C ASP A 101 7.45 -14.46 16.21
N PRO A 102 6.80 -13.80 17.18
CA PRO A 102 7.16 -12.45 17.61
C PRO A 102 8.61 -12.27 18.11
N ALA A 103 9.35 -13.33 18.39
CA ALA A 103 10.78 -13.31 18.70
C ALA A 103 11.65 -13.27 17.43
N ASP A 104 11.18 -13.85 16.32
CA ASP A 104 11.89 -13.85 15.04
C ASP A 104 12.00 -12.41 14.51
N LYS A 105 13.25 -11.97 14.29
CA LYS A 105 13.54 -10.59 13.88
C LYS A 105 12.95 -10.30 12.50
N ASP A 106 13.12 -11.20 11.54
CA ASP A 106 12.65 -11.02 10.17
C ASP A 106 11.11 -10.92 10.12
N TYR A 107 10.41 -11.79 10.85
CA TYR A 107 8.95 -11.75 10.96
C TYR A 107 8.43 -10.43 11.53
N ARG A 108 9.05 -9.93 12.60
CA ARG A 108 8.68 -8.65 13.23
C ARG A 108 8.87 -7.47 12.29
N TYR A 109 10.03 -7.37 11.65
CA TYR A 109 10.36 -6.24 10.79
C TYR A 109 9.55 -6.28 9.48
N TRP A 110 9.26 -7.46 8.93
CA TRP A 110 8.28 -7.60 7.85
C TRP A 110 6.88 -7.15 8.29
N SER A 111 6.46 -7.54 9.49
CA SER A 111 5.15 -7.12 10.03
C SER A 111 5.05 -5.61 10.22
N LEU A 112 6.12 -4.99 10.69
CA LEU A 112 6.26 -3.54 10.86
C LEU A 112 6.16 -2.80 9.52
N ARG A 113 6.93 -3.23 8.51
CA ARG A 113 6.89 -2.61 7.17
C ARG A 113 5.50 -2.72 6.55
N ASN A 114 4.84 -3.88 6.65
CA ASN A 114 3.48 -4.05 6.15
C ASN A 114 2.45 -3.19 6.89
N THR A 115 2.65 -2.97 8.19
CA THR A 115 1.80 -2.05 8.96
C THR A 115 1.95 -0.60 8.45
N ILE A 116 3.18 -0.15 8.21
CA ILE A 116 3.46 1.20 7.68
C ILE A 116 2.83 1.39 6.29
N LYS A 117 2.96 0.41 5.40
CA LYS A 117 2.46 0.51 4.01
C LYS A 117 0.93 0.45 3.91
N LYS A 118 0.26 -0.12 4.91
CA LYS A 118 -1.19 -0.36 4.85
C LYS A 118 -2.03 0.91 4.62
N TRP A 119 -1.74 1.99 5.35
CA TRP A 119 -2.49 3.24 5.25
C TRP A 119 -2.39 3.89 3.87
N PRO A 120 -1.18 4.19 3.36
CA PRO A 120 -1.03 4.81 2.04
C PRO A 120 -1.52 3.92 0.90
N THR A 121 -1.32 2.59 0.96
CA THR A 121 -1.86 1.70 -0.09
C THR A 121 -3.39 1.67 -0.05
N TRP A 122 -4.02 1.72 1.13
CA TRP A 122 -5.48 1.76 1.23
C TRP A 122 -6.04 3.07 0.67
N LEU A 123 -5.41 4.21 0.96
CA LEU A 123 -5.80 5.50 0.39
C LEU A 123 -5.61 5.55 -1.13
N ALA A 124 -4.46 5.11 -1.64
CA ALA A 124 -4.19 5.09 -3.08
C ALA A 124 -5.25 4.27 -3.83
N HIS A 125 -5.56 3.08 -3.32
CA HIS A 125 -6.46 2.12 -3.98
C HIS A 125 -7.94 2.53 -3.94
N LYS A 126 -8.33 3.40 -2.99
CA LYS A 126 -9.70 3.94 -2.94
C LYS A 126 -9.95 5.05 -3.95
N PHE A 127 -8.89 5.61 -4.55
CA PHE A 127 -9.05 6.60 -5.59
C PHE A 127 -9.47 5.92 -6.91
N PRO A 128 -10.44 6.47 -7.66
CA PRO A 128 -10.96 5.82 -8.86
C PRO A 128 -9.96 5.77 -10.03
N PHE A 129 -8.79 6.39 -9.90
CA PHE A 129 -7.80 6.43 -10.97
C PHE A 129 -6.60 5.51 -10.67
N PRO A 130 -6.19 4.65 -11.62
CA PRO A 130 -5.24 3.55 -11.39
C PRO A 130 -3.79 4.01 -11.20
N PHE A 131 -3.47 5.28 -11.46
CA PHE A 131 -2.10 5.77 -11.42
C PHE A 131 -1.53 5.89 -10.00
N LEU A 132 -2.38 6.15 -8.99
CA LEU A 132 -1.92 6.30 -7.60
C LEU A 132 -1.39 4.98 -7.04
N ASP A 133 -2.00 3.85 -7.40
CA ASP A 133 -1.52 2.52 -7.04
C ASP A 133 -0.12 2.25 -7.60
N ASN A 134 0.08 2.54 -8.89
CA ASN A 134 1.40 2.40 -9.52
C ASN A 134 2.47 3.27 -8.84
N ILE A 135 2.14 4.51 -8.46
CA ILE A 135 3.05 5.38 -7.70
C ILE A 135 3.36 4.77 -6.33
N CYS A 136 2.32 4.36 -5.60
CA CYS A 136 2.42 3.75 -4.27
C CYS A 136 3.30 2.49 -4.29
N PHE A 137 3.05 1.57 -5.21
CA PHE A 137 3.85 0.35 -5.39
C PHE A 137 5.32 0.67 -5.71
N LYS A 138 5.57 1.59 -6.64
CA LYS A 138 6.92 2.00 -7.01
C LYS A 138 7.66 2.63 -5.83
N MET A 139 6.98 3.46 -5.04
CA MET A 139 7.55 4.09 -3.85
C MET A 139 7.93 3.06 -2.77
N PHE A 140 7.20 1.96 -2.65
CA PHE A 140 7.48 0.89 -1.68
C PHE A 140 8.44 -0.20 -2.18
N GLY A 141 8.92 -0.10 -3.41
CA GLY A 141 10.01 -0.92 -3.93
C GLY A 141 9.57 -2.01 -4.92
N VAL A 142 8.31 -2.02 -5.35
CA VAL A 142 7.86 -2.83 -6.48
C VAL A 142 8.43 -2.24 -7.76
N LYS A 143 9.06 -3.08 -8.60
CA LYS A 143 9.49 -2.63 -9.92
C LYS A 143 8.29 -2.70 -10.86
N THR A 144 7.63 -1.58 -11.09
CA THR A 144 6.50 -1.48 -12.03
C THR A 144 6.66 -0.27 -12.96
N LYS A 145 5.90 -0.27 -14.06
CA LYS A 145 5.89 0.77 -15.09
C LYS A 145 4.46 1.32 -15.21
N PHE A 146 4.32 2.59 -15.63
CA PHE A 146 3.00 3.23 -15.77
C PHE A 146 2.12 2.60 -16.86
N SER A 147 2.70 1.81 -17.76
CA SER A 147 1.93 1.06 -18.77
C SER A 147 1.22 -0.18 -18.22
N ASN A 148 1.43 -0.50 -16.94
CA ASN A 148 0.80 -1.65 -16.29
C ASN A 148 -0.56 -1.28 -15.69
N SER A 149 -1.51 -2.19 -15.82
CA SER A 149 -2.82 -2.11 -15.15
C SER A 149 -2.82 -3.05 -13.95
N LEU A 150 -2.62 -2.48 -12.76
CA LEU A 150 -2.54 -3.22 -11.48
C LEU A 150 -3.72 -2.93 -10.53
N PHE A 151 -4.59 -1.97 -10.89
CA PHE A 151 -5.58 -1.39 -10.01
C PHE A 151 -6.68 -2.36 -9.57
N GLU A 152 -7.02 -3.34 -10.38
CA GLU A 152 -8.10 -4.28 -10.05
C GLU A 152 -7.61 -5.48 -9.23
N GLY A 153 -6.29 -5.62 -9.10
CA GLY A 153 -5.63 -6.72 -8.43
C GLY A 153 -5.10 -6.35 -7.04
N TRP A 154 -4.90 -7.37 -6.22
CA TRP A 154 -4.27 -7.27 -4.92
C TRP A 154 -2.79 -7.60 -5.05
N VAL A 155 -1.92 -6.60 -4.96
CA VAL A 155 -0.48 -6.75 -5.21
C VAL A 155 0.32 -6.44 -3.95
N ASP A 156 1.21 -7.36 -3.55
CA ASP A 156 2.14 -7.10 -2.45
C ASP A 156 3.09 -5.92 -2.77
N THR A 157 3.59 -5.26 -1.73
CA THR A 157 4.33 -3.99 -1.85
C THR A 157 5.85 -4.15 -1.74
N GLU A 158 6.36 -5.38 -1.65
CA GLU A 158 7.79 -5.73 -1.58
C GLU A 158 8.07 -6.88 -2.54
N TYR A 159 9.30 -7.03 -3.04
CA TYR A 159 9.74 -8.23 -3.80
C TYR A 159 8.86 -8.63 -4.99
N ILE A 160 8.31 -7.66 -5.71
CA ILE A 160 7.60 -7.91 -6.97
C ILE A 160 8.28 -7.14 -8.11
N GLU A 161 8.45 -7.81 -9.23
CA GLU A 161 8.93 -7.22 -10.47
C GLU A 161 7.92 -7.47 -11.60
N PHE A 162 7.42 -6.38 -12.18
CA PHE A 162 6.56 -6.37 -13.36
C PHE A 162 7.32 -5.84 -14.57
N GLY A 163 7.14 -6.52 -15.70
CA GLY A 163 7.52 -6.07 -17.03
C GLY A 163 6.72 -4.85 -17.51
N LYS A 164 6.80 -4.56 -18.82
CA LYS A 164 5.91 -3.59 -19.50
C LYS A 164 4.58 -4.24 -19.84
N ASN A 165 3.51 -3.44 -19.84
CA ASN A 165 2.20 -3.81 -20.39
C ASN A 165 1.57 -5.04 -19.71
N VAL A 166 1.87 -5.22 -18.41
CA VAL A 166 1.25 -6.27 -17.62
C VAL A 166 -0.16 -5.83 -17.21
N VAL A 167 -1.11 -6.76 -17.30
CA VAL A 167 -2.47 -6.54 -16.78
C VAL A 167 -2.81 -7.59 -15.75
N VAL A 168 -3.19 -7.11 -14.56
CA VAL A 168 -3.69 -7.93 -13.47
C VAL A 168 -5.21 -7.80 -13.43
N GLY A 169 -5.90 -8.90 -13.73
CA GLY A 169 -7.35 -8.96 -13.74
C GLY A 169 -7.95 -8.82 -12.34
N GLN A 170 -9.24 -8.45 -12.32
CA GLN A 170 -9.98 -8.19 -11.10
C GLN A 170 -9.88 -9.31 -10.06
N GLY A 171 -9.57 -8.92 -8.82
CA GLY A 171 -9.53 -9.82 -7.68
C GLY A 171 -8.38 -10.84 -7.72
N ALA A 172 -7.47 -10.76 -8.70
CA ALA A 172 -6.25 -11.54 -8.68
C ALA A 172 -5.36 -11.10 -7.51
N ILE A 173 -4.58 -12.04 -6.95
CA ILE A 173 -3.73 -11.82 -5.80
C ILE A 173 -2.29 -12.15 -6.22
N ILE A 174 -1.43 -11.13 -6.25
CA ILE A 174 0.00 -11.26 -6.56
C ILE A 174 0.78 -11.13 -5.27
N GLN A 175 1.32 -12.24 -4.81
CA GLN A 175 2.02 -12.31 -3.53
C GLN A 175 3.52 -12.47 -3.74
N SER A 176 4.29 -11.81 -2.90
CA SER A 176 5.72 -12.06 -2.69
C SER A 176 6.01 -12.51 -1.25
N SER A 177 4.98 -12.49 -0.41
CA SER A 177 5.02 -13.06 0.94
C SER A 177 3.73 -13.80 1.28
N VAL A 178 3.86 -14.93 1.97
CA VAL A 178 2.73 -15.74 2.41
C VAL A 178 3.00 -16.37 3.77
N ILE A 179 1.96 -16.51 4.58
CA ILE A 179 2.02 -17.23 5.85
C ILE A 179 1.36 -18.59 5.65
N ILE A 180 2.13 -19.67 5.81
CA ILE A 180 1.65 -21.06 5.72
C ILE A 180 2.05 -21.78 7.01
N GLY A 181 1.06 -22.20 7.80
CA GLY A 181 1.28 -22.79 9.11
C GLY A 181 2.05 -21.83 10.03
N ASN A 182 3.20 -22.30 10.52
CA ASN A 182 4.09 -21.53 11.40
C ASN A 182 5.20 -20.78 10.64
N PHE A 183 5.15 -20.72 9.31
CA PHE A 183 6.17 -20.08 8.50
C PHE A 183 5.66 -18.83 7.81
N LEU A 184 6.51 -17.82 7.78
CA LEU A 184 6.44 -16.70 6.84
C LEU A 184 7.42 -17.01 5.70
N ILE A 185 6.90 -17.14 4.48
CA ILE A 185 7.71 -17.35 3.28
C ILE A 185 7.73 -16.03 2.53
N ILE A 186 8.92 -15.50 2.27
CA ILE A 186 9.14 -14.30 1.44
C ILE A 186 10.02 -14.72 0.27
N LYS A 187 9.53 -14.54 -0.95
CA LYS A 187 10.31 -14.83 -2.15
C LYS A 187 9.84 -13.95 -3.31
N LYS A 188 10.79 -13.49 -4.11
CA LYS A 188 10.49 -12.58 -5.21
C LYS A 188 9.59 -13.21 -6.26
N THR A 189 8.59 -12.46 -6.69
CA THR A 189 7.66 -12.82 -7.76
C THR A 189 7.95 -11.95 -8.98
N ILE A 190 8.13 -12.59 -10.14
CA ILE A 190 8.52 -11.95 -11.40
C ILE A 190 7.44 -12.21 -12.45
N ILE A 191 6.94 -11.15 -13.06
CA ILE A 191 5.95 -11.21 -14.13
C ILE A 191 6.53 -10.42 -15.32
N GLU A 192 6.78 -11.11 -16.44
CA GLU A 192 7.44 -10.54 -17.61
C GLU A 192 6.54 -9.60 -18.43
N GLU A 193 7.07 -9.10 -19.55
CA GLU A 193 6.38 -8.10 -20.36
C GLU A 193 5.19 -8.72 -21.12
N ASN A 194 4.11 -7.95 -21.28
CA ASN A 194 2.89 -8.31 -21.99
C ASN A 194 2.06 -9.46 -21.39
N VAL A 195 2.38 -9.90 -20.17
CA VAL A 195 1.61 -10.93 -19.45
C VAL A 195 0.21 -10.42 -19.06
N ARG A 196 -0.80 -11.28 -19.23
CA ARG A 196 -2.18 -11.05 -18.80
C ARG A 196 -2.56 -12.07 -17.73
N ILE A 197 -2.82 -11.59 -16.52
CA ILE A 197 -3.26 -12.42 -15.41
C ILE A 197 -4.78 -12.36 -15.34
N GLY A 198 -5.42 -13.52 -15.39
CA GLY A 198 -6.87 -13.63 -15.31
C GLY A 198 -7.43 -13.17 -13.96
N ALA A 199 -8.74 -12.92 -13.92
CA ALA A 199 -9.44 -12.56 -12.69
C ALA A 199 -9.37 -13.70 -11.64
N HIS A 200 -9.32 -13.34 -10.36
CA HIS A 200 -9.31 -14.26 -9.22
C HIS A 200 -8.15 -15.29 -9.17
N VAL A 201 -7.10 -15.10 -9.97
CA VAL A 201 -5.89 -15.93 -9.92
C VAL A 201 -5.06 -15.59 -8.68
N ILE A 202 -4.48 -16.61 -8.03
CA ILE A 202 -3.52 -16.43 -6.94
C ILE A 202 -2.13 -16.81 -7.45
N ILE A 203 -1.22 -15.85 -7.42
CA ILE A 203 0.21 -16.04 -7.73
C ILE A 203 0.97 -16.05 -6.41
N MET A 204 1.58 -17.20 -6.13
CA MET A 204 2.30 -17.44 -4.87
C MET A 204 3.72 -16.85 -4.89
N PRO A 205 4.33 -16.61 -3.72
CA PRO A 205 5.70 -16.10 -3.65
C PRO A 205 6.71 -16.99 -4.35
N GLY A 206 7.61 -16.39 -5.12
CA GLY A 206 8.65 -17.13 -5.85
C GLY A 206 8.27 -17.60 -7.24
N THR A 207 7.06 -17.26 -7.69
CA THR A 207 6.60 -17.57 -9.05
C THR A 207 7.24 -16.64 -10.08
N HIS A 208 7.60 -17.21 -11.22
CA HIS A 208 8.06 -16.49 -12.41
C HIS A 208 7.12 -16.83 -13.58
N ILE A 209 6.51 -15.81 -14.19
CA ILE A 209 5.61 -15.94 -15.34
C ILE A 209 6.22 -15.18 -16.52
N GLY A 210 6.45 -15.91 -17.62
CA GLY A 210 6.89 -15.41 -18.93
C GLY A 210 5.75 -15.26 -19.91
#